data_AF-A0A4Q6INS8-F1
#
_entry.id   AF-A0A4Q6INS8-F1
#
_cell.length_a   1.000
_cell.length_b   1.000
_cell.length_c   1.000
_cell.angle_alpha   90.00
_cell.angle_beta   90.00
_cell.angle_gamma   90.00
#
_symmetry.space_group_name_H-M   'P 1'
#
loop_
_entity.id
_entity.type
_entity.pdbx_description
1 polymer ?
#
loop_
_entity_poly.entity_id
_entity_poly.type
_entity_poly.pdbx_seq_one_letter_code
_entity_poly.pdbx_strand_id
1 'polypeptide(L)'
;MRAKAAWPQLAGLRVRHRGQYAYVDGELAYGQSVKLMRLRYHGTASRWGFALHDPASDRYQDALLPTGSGSGTPEDALDTACHLHLTAFDS
;
A
#
# COMPACT_ATOMS: atom_id res chain seq x y z
N MET A 1 0.95 13.17 -2.33
CA MET A 1 -0.34 13.52 -2.97
C MET A 1 -1.43 12.96 -2.04
N ARG A 2 -2.65 13.50 -1.94
CA ARG A 2 -3.68 12.84 -1.10
C ARG A 2 -4.30 11.70 -1.92
N ALA A 3 -4.12 10.45 -1.51
CA ALA A 3 -4.56 9.24 -2.23
C ALA A 3 -5.99 9.30 -2.80
N LYS A 4 -6.95 9.93 -2.09
CA LYS A 4 -8.34 10.07 -2.57
C LYS A 4 -8.49 10.96 -3.82
N ALA A 5 -7.61 11.94 -4.01
CA ALA A 5 -7.68 12.86 -5.15
C ALA A 5 -7.02 12.30 -6.42
N ALA A 6 -6.13 11.31 -6.27
CA ALA A 6 -5.36 10.74 -7.37
C ALA A 6 -6.01 9.50 -8.01
N TRP A 7 -6.91 8.80 -7.29
CA TRP A 7 -7.41 7.48 -7.70
C TRP A 7 -8.94 7.39 -7.63
N PRO A 8 -9.68 7.85 -8.66
CA PRO A 8 -11.15 7.83 -8.66
C PRO A 8 -11.76 6.43 -8.57
N GLN A 9 -11.03 5.39 -8.98
CA GLN A 9 -11.45 3.98 -8.87
C GLN A 9 -11.37 3.42 -7.44
N LEU A 10 -10.66 4.09 -6.53
CA LEU A 10 -10.48 3.67 -5.15
C LEU A 10 -11.64 4.22 -4.30
N ALA A 11 -12.62 3.37 -4.01
CA ALA A 11 -13.77 3.71 -3.15
C ALA A 11 -13.37 3.86 -1.68
N GLY A 12 -12.33 3.14 -1.25
CA GLY A 12 -11.87 3.16 0.14
C GLY A 12 -10.57 2.39 0.36
N LEU A 13 -10.08 2.45 1.58
CA LEU A 13 -8.94 1.65 2.05
C LEU A 13 -9.37 0.82 3.24
N ARG A 14 -9.07 -0.48 3.19
CA ARG A 14 -9.27 -1.40 4.29
C ARG A 14 -7.93 -1.70 4.93
N VAL A 15 -7.77 -1.31 6.19
CA VAL A 15 -6.55 -1.56 6.96
C VAL A 15 -6.82 -2.65 8.00
N ARG A 16 -6.02 -3.72 7.96
CA ARG A 16 -6.10 -4.84 8.91
C ARG A 16 -4.82 -4.91 9.74
N HIS A 17 -4.96 -4.90 11.06
CA HIS A 17 -3.82 -4.94 11.98
C HIS A 17 -3.58 -6.37 12.48
N ARG A 18 -2.32 -6.81 12.46
CA ARG A 18 -1.88 -8.10 13.02
C ARG A 18 -0.51 -7.95 13.67
N GLY A 19 -0.48 -7.82 15.00
CA GLY A 19 0.74 -7.58 15.75
C GLY A 19 1.45 -6.31 15.27
N GLN A 20 2.72 -6.41 14.90
CA GLN A 20 3.51 -5.29 14.37
C GLN A 20 3.19 -4.93 12.91
N TYR A 21 2.22 -5.57 12.27
CA TYR A 21 1.92 -5.37 10.85
C TYR A 21 0.55 -4.73 10.64
N ALA A 22 0.48 -3.83 9.66
CA ALA A 22 -0.75 -3.31 9.09
C ALA A 22 -0.82 -3.70 7.60
N TYR A 23 -1.88 -4.39 7.20
CA TYR A 23 -2.15 -4.80 5.83
C TYR A 23 -3.12 -3.80 5.22
N VAL A 24 -2.78 -3.23 4.08
CA VAL A 24 -3.58 -2.22 3.39
C VAL A 24 -4.10 -2.83 2.11
N ASP A 25 -5.42 -2.93 2.03
CA ASP A 25 -6.14 -3.38 0.85
C ASP A 25 -6.92 -2.19 0.28
N GLY A 26 -6.89 -2.02 -1.05
CA GLY A 26 -7.69 -1.03 -1.77
C GLY A 26 -9.06 -1.57 -2.10
N GLU A 27 -10.10 -0.84 -1.74
CA GLU A 27 -11.48 -1.17 -2.13
C GLU A 27 -11.82 -0.46 -3.44
N LEU A 28 -12.12 -1.25 -4.47
CA LEU A 28 -12.54 -0.77 -5.79
C LEU A 28 -14.07 -0.74 -5.89
N ALA A 29 -14.57 -0.17 -6.99
CA ALA A 29 -15.99 -0.27 -7.34
C ALA A 29 -16.46 -1.74 -7.39
N TYR A 30 -17.75 -1.95 -7.15
CA TYR A 30 -18.39 -3.28 -7.20
C TYR A 30 -17.91 -4.27 -6.13
N GLY A 31 -17.31 -3.80 -5.03
CA GLY A 31 -16.95 -4.63 -3.88
C GLY A 31 -15.68 -5.46 -4.07
N GLN A 32 -14.91 -5.21 -5.13
CA GLN A 32 -13.61 -5.83 -5.32
C GLN A 32 -12.57 -5.23 -4.37
N SER A 33 -11.69 -6.06 -3.82
CA SER A 33 -10.58 -5.61 -2.98
C SER A 33 -9.25 -6.09 -3.55
N VAL A 34 -8.30 -5.17 -3.71
CA VAL A 34 -6.94 -5.47 -4.16
C VAL A 34 -5.96 -5.32 -3.02
N LYS A 35 -5.07 -6.31 -2.82
CA LYS A 35 -4.00 -6.20 -1.83
C LYS A 35 -2.97 -5.19 -2.36
N LEU A 36 -2.66 -4.16 -1.58
CA LEU A 36 -1.72 -3.11 -2.02
C LEU A 36 -0.36 -3.28 -1.34
N MET A 37 -0.34 -3.23 0.00
CA MET A 37 0.91 -3.30 0.75
C MET A 37 0.73 -3.83 2.16
N ARG A 38 1.86 -4.10 2.80
CA ARG A 38 1.98 -4.37 4.23
C ARG A 38 2.97 -3.39 4.83
N LEU A 39 2.52 -2.66 5.84
CA LEU A 39 3.35 -1.83 6.70
C LEU A 39 3.81 -2.64 7.91
N ARG A 40 5.04 -2.41 8.35
CA ARG A 40 5.65 -2.95 9.56
C ARG A 40 5.96 -1.80 10.51
N TYR A 41 5.37 -1.83 11.70
CA TYR A 41 5.66 -0.89 12.77
C TYR A 41 7.00 -1.24 13.43
N HIS A 42 7.94 -0.29 13.42
CA HIS A 42 9.26 -0.46 14.04
C HIS A 42 9.40 0.25 15.41
N GLY A 43 8.30 0.75 15.99
CA GLY A 43 8.32 1.46 17.28
C GLY A 43 8.29 2.99 17.19
N THR A 44 8.31 3.55 15.97
CA THR A 44 8.19 5.00 15.75
C THR A 44 7.07 5.29 14.76
N ALA A 45 6.24 6.30 15.06
CA ALA A 45 5.10 6.68 14.22
C ALA A 45 5.49 7.14 12.80
N SER A 46 6.71 7.64 12.61
CA SER A 46 7.18 8.23 11.35
C SER A 46 7.98 7.28 10.44
N ARG A 47 8.30 6.06 10.91
CA ARG A 47 9.17 5.14 10.16
C ARG A 47 8.61 3.73 10.18
N TRP A 48 7.92 3.40 9.10
CA TRP A 48 7.33 2.09 8.87
C TRP A 48 8.11 1.38 7.77
N GLY A 49 8.46 0.12 7.99
CA GLY A 49 8.94 -0.74 6.92
C GLY A 49 7.76 -1.06 6.00
N PHE A 50 7.98 -1.19 4.71
CA PHE A 50 6.89 -1.42 3.78
C PHE A 50 7.23 -2.51 2.78
N ALA A 51 6.21 -3.27 2.42
CA ALA A 51 6.28 -4.36 1.48
C ALA A 51 5.09 -4.29 0.53
N LEU A 52 5.35 -4.37 -0.77
CA LEU A 52 4.32 -4.38 -1.81
C LEU A 52 3.77 -5.79 -1.99
N HIS A 53 2.50 -5.90 -2.35
CA HIS A 53 1.92 -7.18 -2.72
C HIS A 53 2.42 -7.60 -4.11
N ASP A 54 2.81 -8.86 -4.27
CA ASP A 54 3.08 -9.47 -5.57
C ASP A 54 1.91 -10.40 -5.92
N PRO A 55 1.08 -10.04 -6.93
CA PRO A 55 -0.03 -10.87 -7.38
C PRO A 55 0.38 -12.23 -7.91
N ALA A 56 1.60 -12.39 -8.44
CA ALA A 56 2.06 -13.65 -9.02
C ALA A 56 2.39 -14.70 -7.96
N SER A 57 2.95 -14.28 -6.82
CA SER A 57 3.32 -15.17 -5.72
C SER A 57 2.39 -15.13 -4.50
N ASP A 58 1.40 -14.23 -4.51
CA ASP A 58 0.52 -13.86 -3.39
C ASP A 58 1.26 -13.53 -2.09
N ARG A 59 2.44 -12.91 -2.20
CA ARG A 59 3.31 -12.54 -1.07
C ARG A 59 3.51 -11.05 -0.98
N TYR A 60 3.90 -10.59 0.22
CA TYR A 60 4.37 -9.22 0.42
C TYR A 60 5.89 -9.19 0.34
N GLN A 61 6.43 -8.47 -0.63
CA GLN A 61 7.87 -8.31 -0.86
C GLN A 61 8.32 -6.93 -0.38
N ASP A 62 9.37 -6.89 0.43
CA ASP A 62 9.93 -5.63 0.92
C ASP A 62 10.34 -4.76 -0.28
N ALA A 63 9.98 -3.47 -0.23
CA ALA A 63 10.16 -2.55 -1.33
C ALA A 63 10.88 -1.27 -0.87
N LEU A 64 11.33 -0.46 -1.83
CA LEU A 64 11.99 0.82 -1.60
C LEU A 64 11.12 1.97 -2.09
N LEU A 65 10.99 3.01 -1.26
CA LEU A 65 10.27 4.21 -1.64
C LEU A 65 10.96 4.84 -2.86
N PRO A 66 10.30 5.75 -3.59
CA PRO A 66 10.94 6.49 -4.70
C PRO A 66 12.24 7.21 -4.28
N THR A 67 12.38 7.51 -2.99
CA THR A 67 13.60 8.08 -2.37
C THR A 67 14.74 7.07 -2.19
N GLY A 68 14.53 5.78 -2.49
CA GLY A 68 15.45 4.68 -2.23
C GLY A 68 15.40 4.11 -0.81
N SER A 69 14.56 4.64 0.09
CA SER A 69 14.46 4.15 1.47
C SER A 69 13.49 2.98 1.62
N GLY A 70 13.90 1.92 2.32
CA GLY A 70 13.02 0.79 2.69
C GLY A 70 12.01 1.09 3.82
N SER A 71 11.93 2.35 4.23
CA SER A 71 11.03 2.80 5.30
C SER A 71 10.67 4.27 5.13
N GLY A 72 9.45 4.65 5.48
CA GLY A 72 9.04 6.05 5.53
C GLY A 72 7.68 6.23 6.18
N THR A 73 6.98 7.28 5.76
CA THR A 73 5.62 7.53 6.24
C THR A 73 4.63 6.54 5.61
N PRO A 74 3.54 6.16 6.32
CA PRO A 74 2.47 5.37 5.73
C PRO A 74 1.90 6.00 4.44
N GLU A 75 1.86 7.33 4.37
CA GLU A 75 1.38 8.09 3.23
C GLU A 75 2.28 7.93 2.00
N ASP A 76 3.61 8.02 2.15
CA ASP A 76 4.54 7.81 1.04
C ASP A 76 4.48 6.36 0.50
N ALA A 77 4.35 5.40 1.43
CA ALA A 77 4.17 3.99 1.07
C ALA A 77 2.85 3.78 0.31
N LEU A 78 1.77 4.45 0.74
CA LEU A 78 0.46 4.44 0.07
C LEU A 78 0.52 5.00 -1.35
N ASP A 79 1.10 6.18 -1.52
CA ASP A 79 1.26 6.79 -2.84
C ASP A 79 2.05 5.87 -3.78
N THR A 80 3.10 5.22 -3.27
CA THR A 80 3.94 4.28 -4.04
C THR A 80 3.16 3.03 -4.47
N ALA A 81 2.44 2.38 -3.54
CA ALA A 81 1.70 1.15 -3.87
C ALA A 81 0.51 1.43 -4.79
N CYS A 82 -0.23 2.52 -4.55
CA CYS A 82 -1.33 2.91 -5.43
C CYS A 82 -0.81 3.20 -6.84
N HIS A 83 0.32 3.91 -6.98
CA HIS A 83 0.92 4.13 -8.29
C HIS A 83 1.25 2.82 -9.01
N LEU A 84 1.88 1.85 -8.35
CA LEU A 84 2.25 0.59 -8.99
C LEU A 84 1.07 -0.32 -9.31
N HIS A 85 0.12 -0.45 -8.39
CA HIS A 85 -0.99 -1.37 -8.56
C HIS A 85 -2.11 -0.78 -9.41
N LEU A 86 -2.46 0.49 -9.23
CA LEU A 86 -3.62 1.08 -9.91
C LEU A 86 -3.32 1.57 -11.32
N THR A 87 -2.05 1.91 -11.65
CA THR A 87 -1.67 2.14 -13.05
C THR A 87 -1.70 0.85 -13.86
N ALA A 88 -1.42 -0.30 -13.24
CA ALA A 88 -1.52 -1.60 -13.89
C ALA A 88 -2.97 -2.03 -14.21
N PHE A 89 -3.97 -1.46 -13.51
CA PHE A 89 -5.39 -1.74 -13.76
C PHE A 89 -6.02 -0.83 -14.84
N ASP A 90 -5.30 0.19 -15.33
CA ASP A 90 -5.77 1.15 -16.35
C ASP A 90 -5.31 0.80 -17.79
N SER A 91 -4.82 -0.43 -18.01
CA SER A 91 -4.26 -0.87 -19.31
C SER A 91 -5.00 -2.05 -19.95
#